data_AF-C7CAY5-F1
#
_entry.id   AF-C7CAY5-F1
#
_cell.length_a   1.000
_cell.length_b   1.000
_cell.length_c   1.000
_cell.angle_alpha   90.00
_cell.angle_beta   90.00
_cell.angle_gamma   90.00
#
_symmetry.space_group_name_H-M   'P 1'
#
loop_
_entity.id
_entity.type
_entity.pdbx_description
1 polymer ?
#
loop_
_entity_poly.entity_id
_entity_poly.type
_entity_poly.pdbx_seq_one_letter_code
_entity_poly.pdbx_strand_id
1 'polypeptide(L)'
;MSLGHALRRVVEEYPLARTEPPAGHPLAHVIRKGAPDELRRALAPLDGSFLVKGSPGRGSHWAAVPWLAVFDPAVTTSATRGYYLVYLFPAHRQAVHLSLAQGTVAAIREHGPRSGDHLRASGARLRERLSDFSDVLPVSAITLGSGGELPEGYEAAHILGLTYDLADLGDERRLRADLATGLAAYRALKARGGLELTAQRLKCQ
;
A
#
# COMPACT_ATOMS: atom_id res chain seq x y z
N MET A 1 -9.33 -12.10 -16.24
CA MET A 1 -8.83 -10.73 -16.00
C MET A 1 -7.41 -10.86 -15.49
N SER A 2 -6.54 -9.87 -15.70
CA SER A 2 -5.17 -9.87 -15.18
C SER A 2 -5.02 -8.83 -14.07
N LEU A 3 -3.87 -8.79 -13.37
CA LEU A 3 -3.67 -7.81 -12.29
C LEU A 3 -3.66 -6.40 -12.87
N GLY A 4 -2.89 -6.14 -13.93
CA GLY A 4 -2.81 -4.86 -14.62
C GLY A 4 -4.16 -4.40 -15.16
N HIS A 5 -4.96 -5.30 -15.73
CA HIS A 5 -6.33 -4.99 -16.13
C HIS A 5 -7.17 -4.54 -14.93
N ALA A 6 -7.11 -5.26 -13.81
CA ALA A 6 -7.87 -4.89 -12.60
C ALA A 6 -7.43 -3.52 -12.04
N LEU A 7 -6.12 -3.27 -11.98
CA LEU A 7 -5.56 -1.98 -11.53
C LEU A 7 -5.97 -0.84 -12.46
N ARG A 8 -5.91 -1.04 -13.78
CA ARG A 8 -6.30 -0.05 -14.80
C ARG A 8 -7.75 0.35 -14.66
N ARG A 9 -8.65 -0.64 -14.52
CA ARG A 9 -10.08 -0.37 -14.29
C ARG A 9 -10.33 0.50 -13.06
N VAL A 10 -9.60 0.26 -11.96
CA VAL A 10 -9.71 1.09 -10.76
C VAL A 10 -9.28 2.53 -11.07
N VAL A 11 -8.12 2.73 -11.67
CA VAL A 11 -7.62 4.09 -11.97
C VAL A 11 -8.53 4.85 -12.93
N GLU A 12 -9.04 4.19 -13.96
CA GLU A 12 -9.84 4.85 -15.00
C GLU A 12 -11.27 5.14 -14.55
N GLU A 13 -11.90 4.21 -13.83
CA GLU A 13 -13.33 4.32 -13.50
C GLU A 13 -13.58 5.05 -12.16
N TYR A 14 -12.62 5.04 -11.22
CA TYR A 14 -12.85 5.55 -9.86
C TYR A 14 -13.20 7.05 -9.77
N PRO A 15 -12.59 7.96 -10.54
CA PRO A 15 -12.90 9.38 -10.46
C PRO A 15 -14.37 9.71 -10.70
N LEU A 16 -15.04 8.96 -11.59
CA LEU A 16 -16.48 9.06 -11.85
C LEU A 16 -17.29 8.18 -10.91
N ALA A 17 -16.91 6.91 -10.70
CA ALA A 17 -17.67 5.98 -9.86
C ALA A 17 -17.92 6.53 -8.44
N ARG A 18 -16.98 7.31 -7.89
CA ARG A 18 -17.10 7.90 -6.55
C ARG A 18 -18.21 8.97 -6.42
N THR A 19 -18.79 9.42 -7.53
CA THR A 19 -19.94 10.34 -7.53
C THR A 19 -21.29 9.60 -7.45
N GLU A 20 -21.27 8.27 -7.51
CA GLU A 20 -22.44 7.40 -7.41
C GLU A 20 -22.45 6.63 -6.07
N PRO A 21 -23.58 6.02 -5.65
CA PRO A 21 -23.60 5.17 -4.46
C PRO A 21 -22.69 3.93 -4.60
N PRO A 22 -21.83 3.61 -3.61
CA PRO A 22 -20.93 2.45 -3.69
C PRO A 22 -21.63 1.09 -3.50
N ALA A 23 -22.89 1.09 -3.06
CA ALA A 23 -23.68 -0.11 -2.86
C ALA A 23 -24.13 -0.67 -4.22
N GLY A 24 -23.76 -1.91 -4.52
CA GLY A 24 -24.08 -2.54 -5.81
C GLY A 24 -23.23 -2.04 -7.00
N HIS A 25 -22.42 -0.99 -6.85
CA HIS A 25 -21.63 -0.44 -7.95
C HIS A 25 -20.61 -1.46 -8.50
N PRO A 26 -20.53 -1.67 -9.83
CA PRO A 26 -19.63 -2.66 -10.45
C PRO A 26 -18.16 -2.46 -10.06
N LEU A 27 -17.65 -1.22 -10.11
CA LEU A 27 -16.27 -0.93 -9.69
C LEU A 27 -16.02 -1.25 -8.21
N ALA A 28 -17.00 -1.02 -7.33
CA ALA A 28 -16.86 -1.35 -5.92
C ALA A 28 -16.74 -2.87 -5.72
N HIS A 29 -17.42 -3.67 -6.55
CA HIS A 29 -17.23 -5.13 -6.59
C HIS A 29 -15.84 -5.52 -7.09
N VAL A 30 -15.34 -4.88 -8.15
CA VAL A 30 -13.96 -5.08 -8.64
C VAL A 30 -12.96 -4.84 -7.52
N ILE A 31 -13.05 -3.72 -6.81
CA ILE A 31 -12.11 -3.39 -5.73
C ILE A 31 -12.23 -4.36 -4.54
N ARG A 32 -13.45 -4.78 -4.17
CA ARG A 32 -13.66 -5.67 -3.01
C ARG A 32 -13.32 -7.14 -3.27
N LYS A 33 -13.48 -7.61 -4.51
CA LYS A 33 -13.37 -9.04 -4.86
C LYS A 33 -12.47 -9.29 -6.06
N GLY A 34 -12.77 -8.67 -7.21
CA GLY A 34 -12.06 -8.93 -8.47
C GLY A 34 -10.55 -8.66 -8.40
N ALA A 35 -10.14 -7.46 -8.02
CA ALA A 35 -8.74 -7.09 -7.90
C ALA A 35 -8.00 -7.90 -6.81
N PRO A 36 -8.60 -8.16 -5.62
CA PRO A 36 -8.06 -9.13 -4.66
C PRO A 36 -7.84 -10.53 -5.23
N ASP A 37 -8.75 -11.06 -6.04
CA ASP A 37 -8.60 -12.39 -6.65
C ASP A 37 -7.42 -12.42 -7.63
N GLU A 38 -7.26 -11.39 -8.46
CA GLU A 38 -6.11 -11.30 -9.37
C GLU A 38 -4.79 -11.11 -8.64
N LEU A 39 -4.77 -10.33 -7.56
CA LEU A 39 -3.57 -10.19 -6.74
C LEU A 39 -3.20 -11.49 -6.03
N ARG A 40 -4.18 -12.29 -5.56
CA ARG A 40 -3.91 -13.64 -5.04
C ARG A 40 -3.30 -14.55 -6.10
N ARG A 41 -3.81 -14.50 -7.34
CA ARG A 41 -3.22 -15.24 -8.47
C ARG A 41 -1.80 -14.79 -8.79
N ALA A 42 -1.51 -13.50 -8.67
CA ALA A 42 -0.17 -12.95 -8.87
C ALA A 42 0.82 -13.36 -7.75
N LEU A 43 0.32 -13.52 -6.52
CA LEU A 43 1.10 -13.94 -5.35
C LEU A 43 1.32 -15.45 -5.26
N ALA A 44 0.47 -16.28 -5.88
CA ALA A 44 0.52 -17.73 -5.76
C ALA A 44 1.93 -18.36 -6.00
N PRO A 45 2.77 -17.84 -6.92
CA PRO A 45 4.12 -18.37 -7.11
C PRO A 45 5.17 -17.89 -6.09
N LEU A 46 4.84 -16.95 -5.19
CA LEU A 46 5.83 -16.24 -4.35
C LEU A 46 5.99 -16.81 -2.92
N ASP A 47 5.45 -18.01 -2.67
CA ASP A 47 5.35 -18.70 -1.39
C ASP A 47 4.70 -17.88 -0.26
N GLY A 48 4.16 -18.55 0.77
CA GLY A 48 3.62 -17.89 1.97
C GLY A 48 2.11 -17.65 1.95
N SER A 49 1.58 -17.36 3.14
CA SER A 49 0.15 -17.21 3.39
C SER A 49 -0.18 -15.74 3.62
N PHE A 50 -0.55 -15.03 2.55
CA PHE A 50 -0.92 -13.62 2.61
C PHE A 50 -2.43 -13.42 2.61
N LEU A 51 -2.90 -12.48 3.42
CA LEU A 51 -4.26 -11.98 3.34
C LEU A 51 -4.32 -10.83 2.34
N VAL A 52 -5.14 -10.99 1.31
CA VAL A 52 -5.37 -9.96 0.29
C VAL A 52 -6.75 -9.36 0.49
N LYS A 53 -6.82 -8.03 0.59
CA LYS A 53 -8.07 -7.26 0.70
C LYS A 53 -8.01 -6.02 -0.19
N GLY A 54 -9.15 -5.62 -0.72
CA GLY A 54 -9.31 -4.30 -1.33
C GLY A 54 -10.47 -3.55 -0.70
N SER A 55 -10.36 -2.22 -0.66
CA SER A 55 -11.41 -1.36 -0.12
C SER A 55 -11.67 -0.18 -1.03
N PRO A 56 -12.91 -0.03 -1.53
CA PRO A 56 -13.35 1.17 -2.21
C PRO A 56 -13.81 2.26 -1.22
N GLY A 57 -13.72 2.02 0.09
CA GLY A 57 -14.46 2.77 1.11
C GLY A 57 -15.23 1.87 2.07
N ARG A 58 -15.93 2.48 3.04
CA ARG A 58 -16.67 1.80 4.10
C ARG A 58 -18.12 2.27 4.13
N GLY A 59 -19.04 1.33 4.40
CA GLY A 59 -20.47 1.61 4.46
C GLY A 59 -20.99 2.19 3.14
N SER A 60 -21.73 3.29 3.24
CA SER A 60 -22.32 4.04 2.12
C SER A 60 -21.36 5.01 1.43
N HIS A 61 -20.09 5.07 1.83
CA HIS A 61 -19.14 6.07 1.32
C HIS A 61 -17.95 5.44 0.59
N TRP A 62 -17.60 6.05 -0.54
CA TRP A 62 -16.32 5.81 -1.21
C TRP A 62 -15.18 6.39 -0.36
N ALA A 63 -14.01 5.75 -0.42
CA ALA A 63 -12.79 6.30 0.16
C ALA A 63 -12.31 7.47 -0.68
N ALA A 64 -11.64 8.45 -0.06
CA ALA A 64 -10.88 9.44 -0.82
C ALA A 64 -9.78 8.78 -1.66
N VAL A 65 -9.16 7.72 -1.11
CA VAL A 65 -8.16 6.89 -1.77
C VAL A 65 -8.55 5.42 -1.58
N PRO A 66 -9.06 4.73 -2.61
CA PRO A 66 -9.29 3.30 -2.54
C PRO A 66 -7.94 2.58 -2.55
N TRP A 67 -7.93 1.31 -2.15
CA TRP A 67 -6.69 0.56 -2.04
C TRP A 67 -6.88 -0.95 -2.23
N LEU A 68 -5.77 -1.63 -2.53
CA LEU A 68 -5.65 -3.07 -2.66
C LEU A 68 -4.36 -3.52 -1.94
N ALA A 69 -4.48 -4.27 -0.86
CA ALA A 69 -3.37 -4.55 0.05
C ALA A 69 -3.10 -6.05 0.23
N VAL A 70 -1.83 -6.35 0.48
CA VAL A 70 -1.27 -7.66 0.87
C VAL A 70 -0.79 -7.56 2.31
N PHE A 71 -1.31 -8.42 3.18
CA PHE A 71 -0.93 -8.48 4.58
C PHE A 71 -0.27 -9.82 4.89
N ASP A 72 0.90 -9.79 5.55
CA ASP A 72 1.46 -10.95 6.23
C ASP A 72 0.79 -11.06 7.63
N PRO A 73 0.00 -12.11 7.91
CA PRO A 73 -0.72 -12.25 9.18
C PRO A 73 0.18 -12.23 10.43
N ALA A 74 1.47 -12.56 10.30
CA ALA A 74 2.42 -12.47 11.40
C ALA A 74 2.85 -11.01 11.70
N VAL A 75 2.60 -10.08 10.76
CA VAL A 75 2.85 -8.63 10.94
C VAL A 75 1.54 -7.91 11.24
N THR A 76 0.52 -8.10 10.40
CA THR A 76 -0.78 -7.45 10.53
C THR A 76 -1.84 -8.17 9.68
N THR A 77 -3.12 -7.94 9.98
CA THR A 77 -4.25 -8.47 9.19
C THR A 77 -5.13 -7.36 8.63
N SER A 78 -4.74 -6.09 8.81
CA SER A 78 -5.49 -4.92 8.37
C SER A 78 -4.59 -3.70 8.11
N ALA A 79 -5.12 -2.72 7.39
CA ALA A 79 -4.46 -1.43 7.15
C ALA A 79 -4.39 -0.50 8.39
N THR A 80 -4.84 -0.98 9.57
CA THR A 80 -4.96 -0.15 10.77
C THR A 80 -3.62 0.04 11.49
N ARG A 81 -2.79 -1.01 11.53
CA ARG A 81 -1.55 -1.09 12.32
C ARG A 81 -0.49 -1.90 11.59
N GLY A 82 0.75 -1.84 12.10
CA GLY A 82 1.88 -2.56 11.53
C GLY A 82 2.35 -1.93 10.22
N TYR A 83 2.85 -2.75 9.31
CA TYR A 83 3.24 -2.35 7.97
C TYR A 83 2.86 -3.44 6.98
N TYR A 84 2.63 -3.04 5.74
CA TYR A 84 2.04 -3.89 4.70
C TYR A 84 2.31 -3.34 3.30
N LEU A 85 2.17 -4.19 2.29
CA LEU A 85 2.31 -3.81 0.90
C LEU A 85 0.93 -3.44 0.33
N VAL A 86 0.80 -2.32 -0.36
CA VAL A 86 -0.49 -1.80 -0.82
C VAL A 86 -0.37 -1.06 -2.15
N TYR A 87 -1.34 -1.30 -3.03
CA TYR A 87 -1.64 -0.43 -4.17
C TYR A 87 -2.60 0.68 -3.72
N LEU A 88 -2.21 1.93 -3.91
CA LEU A 88 -3.01 3.13 -3.64
C LEU A 88 -3.37 3.82 -4.96
N PHE A 89 -4.62 4.26 -5.09
CA PHE A 89 -5.13 4.86 -6.32
C PHE A 89 -5.53 6.33 -6.06
N PRO A 90 -4.67 7.32 -6.36
CA PRO A 90 -5.06 8.73 -6.34
C PRO A 90 -6.28 8.99 -7.23
N ALA A 91 -7.31 9.66 -6.70
CA ALA A 91 -8.50 9.99 -7.50
C ALA A 91 -8.31 11.20 -8.43
N HIS A 92 -7.24 11.98 -8.26
CA HIS A 92 -6.99 13.23 -8.98
C HIS A 92 -6.12 13.04 -10.24
N ARG A 93 -5.53 11.86 -10.44
CA ARG A 93 -4.67 11.56 -11.59
C ARG A 93 -4.66 10.07 -11.89
N GLN A 94 -4.31 9.72 -13.11
CA GLN A 94 -4.21 8.32 -13.52
C GLN A 94 -2.86 7.73 -13.13
N ALA A 95 -2.72 7.35 -11.85
CA ALA A 95 -1.53 6.69 -11.33
C ALA A 95 -1.89 5.58 -10.33
N VAL A 96 -0.99 4.62 -10.16
CA VAL A 96 -1.05 3.62 -9.08
C VAL A 96 0.25 3.65 -8.31
N HIS A 97 0.18 3.73 -6.98
CA HIS A 97 1.36 3.60 -6.13
C HIS A 97 1.41 2.21 -5.52
N LEU A 98 2.45 1.42 -5.81
CA LEU A 98 2.80 0.25 -5.00
C LEU A 98 3.66 0.73 -3.85
N SER A 99 3.16 0.60 -2.64
CA SER A 99 3.72 1.22 -1.44
C SER A 99 3.92 0.16 -0.37
N LEU A 100 5.14 0.03 0.14
CA LEU A 100 5.33 -0.51 1.48
C LEU A 100 4.98 0.60 2.46
N ALA A 101 3.89 0.42 3.20
CA ALA A 101 3.29 1.48 4.03
C ALA A 101 3.13 1.03 5.48
N GLN A 102 3.06 2.02 6.38
CA GLN A 102 2.77 1.83 7.80
C GLN A 102 1.27 2.05 8.11
N GLY A 103 0.79 1.50 9.21
CA GLY A 103 -0.60 1.63 9.65
C GLY A 103 -0.95 3.04 10.11
N THR A 104 -1.55 3.83 9.23
CA THR A 104 -1.92 5.23 9.46
C THR A 104 -2.93 5.42 10.61
N VAL A 105 -3.95 4.57 10.69
CA VAL A 105 -5.03 4.73 11.68
C VAL A 105 -4.52 4.60 13.12
N ALA A 106 -3.62 3.66 13.38
CA ALA A 106 -3.00 3.51 14.69
C ALA A 106 -2.15 4.75 15.04
N ALA A 107 -1.34 5.24 14.10
CA ALA A 107 -0.52 6.42 14.30
C ALA A 107 -1.37 7.68 14.59
N ILE A 108 -2.49 7.86 13.88
CA ILE A 108 -3.45 8.94 14.16
C ILE A 108 -3.98 8.83 15.59
N ARG A 109 -4.39 7.63 16.02
CA ARG A 109 -4.92 7.42 17.38
C ARG A 109 -3.87 7.67 18.47
N GLU A 110 -2.61 7.33 18.21
CA GLU A 110 -1.52 7.42 19.20
C GLU A 110 -0.89 8.82 19.27
N HIS A 111 -0.74 9.50 18.13
CA HIS A 111 0.01 10.74 18.02
C HIS A 111 -0.84 11.95 17.61
N GLY A 112 -2.12 11.75 17.27
CA GLY A 112 -3.06 12.80 16.90
C GLY A 112 -2.50 13.68 15.77
N PRO A 113 -2.48 15.02 15.94
CA PRO A 113 -1.95 15.95 14.94
C PRO A 113 -0.48 15.71 14.54
N ARG A 114 0.32 15.04 15.39
CA ARG A 114 1.73 14.72 15.10
C ARG A 114 1.93 13.38 14.39
N SER A 115 0.85 12.68 14.06
CA SER A 115 0.91 11.38 13.41
C SER A 115 1.67 11.41 12.09
N GLY A 116 1.47 12.44 11.27
CA GLY A 116 2.22 12.62 10.02
C GLY A 116 3.73 12.72 10.23
N ASP A 117 4.18 13.51 11.20
CA ASP A 117 5.62 13.67 11.50
C ASP A 117 6.22 12.38 12.07
N HIS A 118 5.47 11.70 12.95
CA HIS A 118 5.87 10.40 13.46
C HIS A 118 6.04 9.38 12.33
N LEU A 119 5.06 9.27 11.43
CA LEU A 119 5.08 8.35 10.30
C LEU A 119 6.26 8.64 9.38
N ARG A 120 6.49 9.90 9.01
CA ARG A 120 7.64 10.29 8.16
C ARG A 120 8.99 9.96 8.81
N ALA A 121 9.15 10.28 10.09
CA ALA A 121 10.38 9.95 10.82
C ALA A 121 10.58 8.43 10.95
N SER A 122 9.49 7.68 11.14
CA SER A 122 9.50 6.22 11.16
C SER A 122 9.87 5.63 9.80
N GLY A 123 9.23 6.09 8.72
CA GLY A 123 9.51 5.66 7.35
C GLY A 123 10.95 5.93 6.92
N ALA A 124 11.54 7.06 7.32
CA ALA A 124 12.96 7.33 7.08
C ALA A 124 13.88 6.27 7.70
N ARG A 125 13.66 5.90 8.98
CA ARG A 125 14.43 4.83 9.64
C ARG A 125 14.21 3.46 9.01
N LEU A 126 12.98 3.15 8.58
CA LEU A 126 12.68 1.88 7.93
C LEU A 126 13.33 1.79 6.53
N ARG A 127 13.43 2.92 5.81
CA ARG A 127 14.18 3.00 4.55
C ARG A 127 15.67 2.72 4.73
N GLU A 128 16.30 3.20 5.81
CA GLU A 128 17.70 2.88 6.10
C GLU A 128 17.91 1.36 6.25
N ARG A 129 16.97 0.68 6.92
CA ARG A 129 16.95 -0.79 7.05
C ARG A 129 16.70 -1.52 5.73
N LEU A 130 16.25 -0.83 4.69
CA LEU A 130 15.92 -1.35 3.37
C LEU A 130 16.76 -0.68 2.27
N SER A 131 17.94 -0.19 2.61
CA SER A 131 18.84 0.51 1.69
C SER A 131 19.21 -0.34 0.46
N ASP A 132 19.27 -1.65 0.61
CA ASP A 132 19.46 -2.64 -0.47
C ASP A 132 18.28 -2.73 -1.47
N PHE A 133 17.13 -2.15 -1.15
CA PHE A 133 15.97 -2.05 -2.05
C PHE A 133 15.82 -0.68 -2.70
N SER A 134 16.67 0.30 -2.35
CA SER A 134 16.48 1.69 -2.76
C SER A 134 16.56 1.91 -4.29
N ASP A 135 17.38 1.15 -5.00
CA ASP A 135 17.48 1.26 -6.46
C ASP A 135 16.27 0.67 -7.20
N VAL A 136 15.62 -0.35 -6.61
CA VAL A 136 14.52 -1.10 -7.23
C VAL A 136 13.14 -0.67 -6.74
N LEU A 137 13.07 0.03 -5.61
CA LEU A 137 11.87 0.65 -5.05
C LEU A 137 12.16 2.12 -4.67
N PRO A 138 12.51 2.97 -5.67
CA PRO A 138 13.14 4.28 -5.43
C PRO A 138 12.16 5.36 -4.96
N VAL A 139 10.86 5.15 -5.07
CA VAL A 139 9.88 6.17 -4.67
C VAL A 139 9.83 6.21 -3.15
N SER A 140 10.19 7.34 -2.55
CA SER A 140 10.15 7.55 -1.09
C SER A 140 9.09 8.57 -0.65
N ALA A 141 8.35 9.14 -1.60
CA ALA A 141 7.25 10.08 -1.36
C ALA A 141 6.20 9.91 -2.46
N ILE A 142 4.93 9.96 -2.08
CA ILE A 142 3.79 9.85 -2.99
C ILE A 142 2.81 11.00 -2.75
N THR A 143 2.00 11.28 -3.76
CA THR A 143 0.92 12.28 -3.69
C THR A 143 -0.38 11.65 -4.12
N LEU A 144 -1.36 11.69 -3.22
CA LEU A 144 -2.70 11.16 -3.34
C LEU A 144 -3.73 12.26 -3.63
N GLY A 145 -3.35 13.53 -3.41
CA GLY A 145 -4.05 14.73 -3.90
C GLY A 145 -5.49 14.86 -3.40
N SER A 146 -5.77 14.26 -2.25
CA SER A 146 -7.04 14.40 -1.53
C SER A 146 -6.73 14.99 -0.17
N GLY A 147 -7.43 16.05 0.22
CA GLY A 147 -7.26 16.64 1.55
C GLY A 147 -7.86 15.75 2.64
N GLY A 148 -7.32 15.85 3.85
CA GLY A 148 -7.85 15.22 5.04
C GLY A 148 -6.90 14.21 5.67
N GLU A 149 -7.20 13.88 6.92
CA GLU A 149 -6.31 13.15 7.82
C GLU A 149 -5.87 11.77 7.28
N LEU A 150 -6.78 11.03 6.63
CA LEU A 150 -6.46 9.70 6.11
C LEU A 150 -5.61 9.72 4.84
N PRO A 151 -5.97 10.46 3.76
CA PRO A 151 -5.09 10.61 2.59
C PRO A 151 -3.70 11.16 2.93
N GLU A 152 -3.62 12.25 3.70
CA GLU A 152 -2.35 12.85 4.14
C GLU A 152 -1.55 11.87 5.01
N GLY A 153 -2.24 11.11 5.86
CA GLY A 153 -1.65 10.06 6.65
C GLY A 153 -1.15 8.86 5.82
N TYR A 154 -1.76 8.55 4.67
CA TYR A 154 -1.24 7.53 3.75
C TYR A 154 0.03 8.00 3.02
N GLU A 155 0.08 9.28 2.63
CA GLU A 155 1.30 9.88 2.08
C GLU A 155 2.42 9.86 3.11
N ALA A 156 2.14 10.23 4.36
CA ALA A 156 3.11 10.22 5.45
C ALA A 156 3.57 8.80 5.85
N ALA A 157 2.69 7.80 5.71
CA ALA A 157 2.97 6.41 6.07
C ALA A 157 3.72 5.62 4.98
N HIS A 158 3.89 6.19 3.79
CA HIS A 158 4.66 5.57 2.72
C HIS A 158 6.13 5.47 3.12
N ILE A 159 6.68 4.26 3.07
CA ILE A 159 8.10 4.00 3.36
C ILE A 159 8.89 4.10 2.06
N LEU A 160 8.60 3.20 1.12
CA LEU A 160 9.24 3.13 -0.19
C LEU A 160 8.37 2.33 -1.18
N GLY A 161 8.64 2.45 -2.48
CA GLY A 161 7.88 1.72 -3.48
C GLY A 161 8.08 2.17 -4.93
N LEU A 162 7.00 2.06 -5.71
CA LEU A 162 6.94 2.36 -7.14
C LEU A 162 5.67 3.13 -7.50
N THR A 163 5.71 3.84 -8.62
CA THR A 163 4.54 4.49 -9.23
C THR A 163 4.38 4.00 -10.66
N TYR A 164 3.15 3.67 -11.04
CA TYR A 164 2.78 3.24 -12.37
C TYR A 164 1.88 4.28 -13.04
N ASP A 165 2.12 4.53 -14.31
CA ASP A 165 1.16 5.18 -15.20
C ASP A 165 0.27 4.15 -15.91
N LEU A 166 -0.64 4.60 -16.78
CA LEU A 166 -1.51 3.68 -17.53
C LEU A 166 -0.75 2.74 -18.46
N ALA A 167 0.36 3.16 -19.06
CA ALA A 167 1.11 2.33 -20.00
C ALA A 167 1.75 1.15 -19.25
N ASP A 168 2.30 1.42 -18.07
CA ASP A 168 2.90 0.42 -17.18
C ASP A 168 1.92 -0.70 -16.81
N LEU A 169 0.63 -0.38 -16.64
CA LEU A 169 -0.41 -1.36 -16.29
C LEU A 169 -0.70 -2.38 -17.41
N GLY A 170 -0.17 -2.18 -18.61
CA GLY A 170 -0.21 -3.15 -19.69
C GLY A 170 0.86 -4.24 -19.59
N ASP A 171 1.91 -4.03 -18.79
CA ASP A 171 3.04 -4.96 -18.66
C ASP A 171 2.87 -5.86 -17.43
N GLU A 172 2.16 -6.98 -17.61
CA GLU A 172 1.95 -7.98 -16.56
C GLU A 172 3.26 -8.60 -16.03
N ARG A 173 4.31 -8.67 -16.87
CA ARG A 173 5.60 -9.20 -16.43
C ARG A 173 6.26 -8.25 -15.45
N ARG A 174 6.29 -6.95 -15.78
CA ARG A 174 6.80 -5.91 -14.87
C ARG A 174 6.00 -5.89 -13.57
N LEU A 175 4.67 -5.86 -13.62
CA LEU A 175 3.84 -5.83 -12.40
C LEU A 175 4.10 -7.03 -11.47
N ARG A 176 4.34 -8.22 -12.02
CA ARG A 176 4.68 -9.42 -11.24
C ARG A 176 6.08 -9.36 -10.65
N ALA A 177 7.06 -8.88 -11.42
CA ALA A 177 8.42 -8.69 -10.94
C ALA A 177 8.46 -7.65 -9.80
N ASP A 178 7.81 -6.52 -10.00
CA ASP A 178 7.74 -5.43 -9.02
C ASP A 178 6.99 -5.85 -7.75
N LEU A 179 5.90 -6.62 -7.89
CA LEU A 179 5.21 -7.23 -6.74
C LEU A 179 6.13 -8.18 -5.95
N ALA A 180 6.93 -9.01 -6.65
CA ALA A 180 7.90 -9.89 -6.01
C ALA A 180 8.99 -9.09 -5.27
N THR A 181 9.50 -8.01 -5.85
CA THR A 181 10.46 -7.10 -5.23
C THR A 181 9.87 -6.42 -4.00
N GLY A 182 8.66 -5.87 -4.10
CA GLY A 182 7.95 -5.26 -2.98
C GLY A 182 7.69 -6.26 -1.84
N LEU A 183 7.39 -7.51 -2.18
CA LEU A 183 7.21 -8.57 -1.20
C LEU A 183 8.53 -8.99 -0.54
N ALA A 184 9.62 -9.03 -1.30
CA ALA A 184 10.95 -9.29 -0.77
C ALA A 184 11.38 -8.19 0.23
N ALA A 185 11.12 -6.92 -0.09
CA ALA A 185 11.33 -5.81 0.84
C ALA A 185 10.47 -5.94 2.11
N TYR A 186 9.21 -6.32 1.97
CA TYR A 186 8.31 -6.55 3.10
C TYR A 186 8.83 -7.66 4.04
N ARG A 187 9.29 -8.78 3.47
CA ARG A 187 9.92 -9.88 4.24
C ARG A 187 11.24 -9.47 4.87
N ALA A 188 12.08 -8.75 4.13
CA ALA A 188 13.35 -8.25 4.65
C ALA A 188 13.12 -7.33 5.85
N LEU A 189 12.14 -6.42 5.77
CA LEU A 189 11.81 -5.54 6.89
C LEU A 189 11.38 -6.34 8.12
N LYS A 190 10.55 -7.38 7.93
CA LYS A 190 10.15 -8.30 9.00
C LYS A 190 11.34 -9.02 9.63
N ALA A 191 12.25 -9.56 8.82
CA ALA A 191 13.46 -10.23 9.30
C ALA A 191 14.41 -9.26 10.03
N ARG A 192 14.36 -7.97 9.70
CA ARG A 192 15.19 -6.90 10.28
C ARG A 192 14.51 -6.18 11.47
N GLY A 193 13.52 -6.83 12.10
CA GLY A 193 12.87 -6.33 13.32
C GLY A 193 11.66 -5.40 13.10
N GLY A 194 11.21 -5.20 11.85
CA GLY A 194 9.98 -4.48 11.56
C GLY A 194 9.98 -3.05 12.11
N LEU A 195 8.92 -2.70 12.85
CA LEU A 195 8.76 -1.39 13.51
C LEU A 195 9.54 -1.27 14.83
N GLU A 196 10.10 -2.37 15.37
CA GLU A 196 10.83 -2.32 16.62
C GLU A 196 12.13 -1.56 16.43
N LEU A 197 12.42 -0.64 17.34
CA LEU A 197 13.75 -0.05 17.44
C LEU A 197 14.69 -1.13 17.97
N THR A 198 15.66 -1.59 17.18
CA THR A 198 16.73 -2.44 17.70
C THR A 198 17.59 -1.58 18.63
N ALA A 199 17.20 -1.51 19.90
CA ALA A 199 18.05 -1.00 20.96
C ALA A 199 19.12 -2.05 21.26
N GLN A 200 20.10 -2.22 20.37
CA GLN A 200 21.27 -3.03 20.64
C GLN A 200 22.49 -2.48 19.90
N ARG A 201 23.19 -1.57 20.57
CA ARG A 201 24.66 -1.56 20.75
C ARG A 201 25.04 -0.48 21.77
N LEU A 202 24.70 -0.73 23.03
CA LEU A 202 25.41 -0.17 24.20
C LEU A 202 25.53 -1.28 25.24
N LYS A 203 26.30 -2.31 24.87
CA LYS A 203 27.01 -3.20 25.80
C LYS A 203 28.39 -3.46 25.19
N CYS A 204 29.22 -2.43 25.22
CA CYS A 204 30.67 -2.51 25.09
C CYS A 204 31.23 -1.37 25.94
N GLN A 205 31.34 -1.63 27.23
CA GLN A 205 32.52 -1.45 28.08
C GLN A 205 32.12 -1.73 29.53
#